data_AF-A0A9X1KNM2-F1
#
_entry.id   AF-A0A9X1KNM2-F1
#
_cell.length_a   1.000
_cell.length_b   1.000
_cell.length_c   1.000
_cell.angle_alpha   90.00
_cell.angle_beta   90.00
_cell.angle_gamma   90.00
#
_symmetry.space_group_name_H-M   'P 1'
#
loop_
_entity.id
_entity.type
_entity.pdbx_description
1 polymer ?
#
loop_
_entity_poly.entity_id
_entity_poly.type
_entity_poly.pdbx_seq_one_letter_code
_entity_poly.pdbx_strand_id
1 'polypeptide(L)'
;MTKKVHNSNDPKKTISLIHKTARLVRQLLSISLIAIIFSACSSDDNGSDNNNSDYYLKASLNGQAMTFYNVNFQGSGDDNRFSHITIAGFEDHYPTAQGTAPNSVDFEIWRTGGDIKAGTYSTPTEPEMVSRYAVQTSNGTIVYSTQAFNDIFTVKIESISKNGIKGTFSGKLRNLESGKAIEVTEGSFNLPYEDIINP
;
A
#
# COMPACT_ATOMS: atom_id res chain seq x y z
N MET A 1 -59.95 -15.29 -76.57
CA MET A 1 -58.62 -14.65 -76.64
C MET A 1 -58.25 -14.22 -75.22
N THR A 2 -57.40 -14.99 -74.57
CA THR A 2 -57.07 -14.92 -73.13
C THR A 2 -55.86 -14.03 -72.91
N LYS A 3 -55.92 -13.07 -71.96
CA LYS A 3 -54.75 -12.36 -71.44
C LYS A 3 -54.56 -12.73 -69.97
N LYS A 4 -53.43 -13.37 -69.66
CA LYS A 4 -52.88 -13.51 -68.30
C LYS A 4 -51.97 -12.31 -68.03
N VAL A 5 -52.10 -11.71 -66.85
CA VAL A 5 -51.12 -10.80 -66.26
C VAL A 5 -50.61 -11.42 -64.97
N HIS A 6 -49.29 -11.41 -64.83
CA HIS A 6 -48.50 -11.93 -63.73
C HIS A 6 -48.38 -10.88 -62.64
N ASN A 7 -48.43 -11.27 -61.35
CA ASN A 7 -47.80 -10.49 -60.29
C ASN A 7 -47.35 -11.40 -59.14
N SER A 8 -46.09 -11.29 -58.75
CA SER A 8 -45.44 -12.03 -57.68
C SER A 8 -44.89 -11.02 -56.66
N ASN A 9 -45.33 -11.10 -55.40
CA ASN A 9 -44.75 -10.34 -54.30
C ASN A 9 -44.18 -11.32 -53.26
N ASP A 10 -42.89 -11.17 -52.98
CA ASP A 10 -42.04 -12.05 -52.16
C ASP A 10 -41.91 -11.48 -50.71
N PRO A 11 -42.18 -12.25 -49.63
CA PRO A 11 -42.37 -11.72 -48.27
C PRO A 11 -41.09 -11.66 -47.40
N LYS A 12 -39.89 -11.62 -47.97
CA LYS A 12 -38.63 -11.81 -47.20
C LYS A 12 -37.99 -10.54 -46.59
N LYS A 13 -38.44 -9.33 -46.92
CA LYS A 13 -37.77 -8.09 -46.46
C LYS A 13 -38.21 -7.59 -45.07
N THR A 14 -39.38 -7.99 -44.57
CA THR A 14 -39.98 -7.36 -43.38
C THR A 14 -39.44 -7.91 -42.05
N ILE A 15 -38.98 -9.17 -42.02
CA ILE A 15 -38.55 -9.84 -40.77
C ILE A 15 -37.16 -9.35 -40.32
N SER A 16 -36.27 -8.94 -41.24
CA SER A 16 -34.89 -8.58 -40.87
C SER A 16 -34.74 -7.22 -40.16
N LEU A 17 -35.69 -6.30 -40.36
CA LEU A 17 -35.66 -4.99 -39.69
C LEU A 17 -36.05 -5.06 -38.21
N ILE A 18 -37.01 -5.92 -37.85
CA ILE A 18 -37.58 -6.00 -36.49
C ILE A 18 -36.56 -6.56 -35.48
N HIS A 19 -35.69 -7.49 -35.91
CA HIS A 19 -34.66 -8.07 -35.05
C HIS A 19 -33.48 -7.10 -34.80
N LYS A 20 -33.19 -6.19 -35.72
CA LYS A 20 -32.12 -5.18 -35.56
C LYS A 20 -32.53 -4.06 -34.62
N THR A 21 -33.78 -3.60 -34.69
CA THR A 21 -34.30 -2.53 -33.81
C THR A 21 -34.49 -3.01 -32.38
N ALA A 22 -34.93 -4.26 -32.16
CA ALA A 22 -35.06 -4.85 -30.83
C ALA A 22 -33.70 -5.02 -30.09
N ARG A 23 -32.62 -5.30 -30.83
CA ARG A 23 -31.26 -5.44 -30.26
C ARG A 23 -30.67 -4.09 -29.83
N LEU A 24 -30.93 -3.03 -30.59
CA LEU A 24 -30.48 -1.66 -30.29
C LEU A 24 -31.22 -1.05 -29.09
N VAL A 25 -32.54 -1.26 -28.99
CA VAL A 25 -33.33 -0.78 -27.83
C VAL A 25 -32.90 -1.49 -26.54
N ARG A 26 -32.58 -2.78 -26.60
CA ARG A 26 -32.09 -3.55 -25.44
C ARG A 26 -30.68 -3.14 -25.01
N GLN A 27 -29.80 -2.75 -25.94
CA GLN A 27 -28.47 -2.22 -25.61
C GLN A 27 -28.52 -0.80 -25.03
N LEU A 28 -29.45 0.05 -25.47
CA LEU A 28 -29.62 1.40 -24.91
C LEU A 28 -30.22 1.39 -23.49
N LEU A 29 -31.15 0.47 -23.21
CA LEU A 29 -31.74 0.30 -21.87
C LEU A 29 -30.72 -0.21 -20.83
N SER A 30 -29.75 -1.04 -21.23
CA SER A 30 -28.70 -1.53 -20.32
C SER A 30 -27.65 -0.48 -19.96
N ILE A 31 -27.41 0.51 -20.84
CA ILE A 31 -26.42 1.57 -20.60
C ILE A 31 -26.99 2.67 -19.69
N SER A 32 -28.30 2.94 -19.76
CA SER A 32 -28.95 3.94 -18.90
C SER A 32 -29.08 3.53 -17.43
N LEU A 33 -29.03 2.23 -17.10
CA LEU A 33 -29.17 1.74 -15.72
C LEU A 33 -27.85 1.78 -14.93
N ILE A 34 -26.70 1.86 -15.61
CA ILE A 34 -25.37 1.92 -14.98
C ILE A 34 -24.96 3.36 -14.61
N ALA A 35 -25.63 4.38 -15.15
CA ALA A 35 -25.31 5.78 -14.87
C ALA A 35 -25.89 6.31 -13.54
N ILE A 36 -26.91 5.64 -12.96
CA ILE A 36 -27.64 6.15 -11.79
C ILE A 36 -27.00 5.70 -10.46
N ILE A 37 -26.03 4.76 -10.50
CA ILE A 37 -25.38 4.22 -9.28
C ILE A 37 -24.22 5.07 -8.76
N PHE A 38 -23.84 6.17 -9.43
CA PHE A 38 -22.73 7.04 -9.02
C PHE A 38 -23.16 8.37 -8.38
N SER A 39 -24.44 8.58 -8.08
CA SER A 39 -24.94 9.83 -7.48
C SER A 39 -25.36 9.72 -6.01
N ALA A 40 -24.95 8.66 -5.30
CA ALA A 40 -25.27 8.45 -3.89
C ALA A 40 -24.00 8.20 -3.06
N CYS A 41 -23.20 9.25 -2.90
CA CYS A 41 -22.28 9.42 -1.77
C CYS A 41 -21.99 10.93 -1.64
N SER A 42 -22.93 11.68 -1.07
CA SER A 42 -22.59 12.92 -0.36
C SER A 42 -22.67 12.59 1.12
N SER A 43 -21.52 12.26 1.73
CA SER A 43 -21.38 12.30 3.17
C SER A 43 -21.05 13.75 3.55
N ASP A 44 -21.88 14.30 4.42
CA ASP A 44 -21.78 15.65 4.95
C ASP A 44 -20.45 15.89 5.68
N ASP A 45 -19.83 17.03 5.36
CA ASP A 45 -18.74 17.65 6.12
C ASP A 45 -19.27 18.14 7.46
N ASN A 46 -18.82 17.51 8.55
CA ASN A 46 -18.51 18.21 9.80
C ASN A 46 -17.84 17.27 10.81
N GLY A 47 -16.50 17.36 10.89
CA GLY A 47 -15.76 16.82 12.02
C GLY A 47 -14.27 16.68 11.76
N SER A 48 -13.49 17.74 12.07
CA SER A 48 -12.05 17.67 12.36
C SER A 48 -11.22 16.79 11.39
N ASP A 49 -10.81 17.37 10.25
CA ASP A 49 -9.88 16.76 9.29
C ASP A 49 -8.49 16.49 9.91
N ASN A 50 -8.38 15.39 10.65
CA ASN A 50 -7.16 14.62 10.73
C ASN A 50 -7.43 13.36 9.90
N ASN A 51 -7.20 13.47 8.58
CA ASN A 51 -7.35 12.36 7.63
C ASN A 51 -6.30 11.27 7.91
N ASN A 52 -6.60 10.43 8.91
CA ASN A 52 -5.77 9.28 9.26
C ASN A 52 -5.77 8.21 8.14
N SER A 53 -6.74 8.28 7.21
CA SER A 53 -6.89 7.36 6.07
C SER A 53 -5.74 7.41 5.07
N ASP A 54 -4.98 8.51 5.04
CA ASP A 54 -3.87 8.69 4.09
C ASP A 54 -2.56 8.10 4.63
N TYR A 55 -2.51 7.78 5.93
CA TYR A 55 -1.30 7.32 6.60
C TYR A 55 -1.28 5.81 6.75
N TYR A 56 -0.14 5.20 6.43
CA TYR A 56 0.02 3.75 6.43
C TYR A 56 1.49 3.34 6.48
N LEU A 57 1.71 2.09 6.91
CA LEU A 57 2.91 1.31 6.64
C LEU A 57 2.45 -0.07 6.18
N LYS A 58 2.93 -0.52 5.02
CA LYS A 58 2.58 -1.82 4.44
C LYS A 58 3.76 -2.43 3.72
N ALA A 59 3.79 -3.76 3.65
CA ALA A 59 4.79 -4.52 2.89
C ALA A 59 4.29 -5.93 2.60
N SER A 60 5.06 -6.69 1.84
CA SER A 60 4.91 -8.13 1.70
C SER A 60 6.12 -8.83 2.32
N LEU A 61 5.89 -9.72 3.30
CA LEU A 61 6.91 -10.51 3.96
C LEU A 61 6.82 -11.96 3.45
N ASN A 62 7.85 -12.43 2.75
CA ASN A 62 7.86 -13.73 2.08
C ASN A 62 6.63 -13.97 1.17
N GLY A 63 6.14 -12.91 0.53
CA GLY A 63 4.96 -12.96 -0.35
C GLY A 63 3.62 -12.76 0.36
N GLN A 64 3.58 -12.68 1.69
CA GLN A 64 2.37 -12.35 2.43
C GLN A 64 2.22 -10.84 2.60
N ALA A 65 1.20 -10.27 1.98
CA ALA A 65 0.86 -8.84 2.13
C ALA A 65 0.40 -8.51 3.55
N MET A 66 0.85 -7.36 4.05
CA MET A 66 0.69 -6.93 5.42
C MET A 66 0.46 -5.41 5.52
N THR A 67 -0.43 -5.02 6.42
CA THR A 67 -0.57 -3.64 6.91
C THR A 67 -0.19 -3.64 8.38
N PHE A 68 0.65 -2.69 8.78
CA PHE A 68 1.13 -2.56 10.14
C PHE A 68 0.28 -1.55 10.93
N TYR A 69 0.19 -1.76 12.23
CA TYR A 69 -0.55 -0.94 13.21
C TYR A 69 0.42 -0.28 14.18
N ASN A 70 -0.08 0.72 14.92
CA ASN A 70 0.70 1.54 15.85
C ASN A 70 1.99 2.06 15.19
N VAL A 71 1.87 2.44 13.92
CA VAL A 71 3.00 2.83 13.08
C VAL A 71 3.42 4.25 13.41
N ASN A 72 4.72 4.52 13.35
CA ASN A 72 5.26 5.82 13.72
C ASN A 72 6.49 6.17 12.88
N PHE A 73 6.63 7.45 12.54
CA PHE A 73 7.87 8.05 12.04
C PHE A 73 8.44 9.01 13.09
N GLN A 74 9.61 8.66 13.63
CA GLN A 74 10.37 9.49 14.55
C GLN A 74 11.65 9.97 13.88
N GLY A 75 12.17 11.10 14.36
CA GLY A 75 13.49 11.55 13.96
C GLY A 75 14.14 12.42 15.01
N SER A 76 15.46 12.50 14.96
CA SER A 76 16.26 13.40 15.78
C SER A 76 17.26 14.16 14.91
N GLY A 77 17.75 15.29 15.44
CA GLY A 77 18.70 16.17 14.76
C GLY A 77 18.49 17.63 15.16
N ASP A 78 19.38 18.48 14.65
CA ASP A 78 19.43 19.92 14.97
C ASP A 78 19.06 20.77 13.74
N ASP A 79 18.66 22.02 13.98
CA ASP A 79 18.46 23.05 12.94
C ASP A 79 17.52 22.61 11.79
N ASN A 80 16.41 21.95 12.11
CA ASN A 80 15.45 21.38 11.15
C ASN A 80 16.02 20.28 10.23
N ARG A 81 17.17 19.69 10.57
CA ARG A 81 17.75 18.55 9.88
C ARG A 81 17.40 17.25 10.59
N PHE A 82 17.32 16.17 9.83
CA PHE A 82 17.22 14.82 10.38
C PHE A 82 18.59 14.16 10.33
N SER A 83 19.24 13.96 11.47
CA SER A 83 20.47 13.15 11.55
C SER A 83 20.17 11.68 11.82
N HIS A 84 18.98 11.37 12.31
CA HIS A 84 18.48 10.01 12.50
C HIS A 84 16.98 9.98 12.31
N ILE A 85 16.49 8.92 11.67
CA ILE A 85 15.06 8.62 11.58
C ILE A 85 14.79 7.16 11.92
N THR A 86 13.60 6.89 12.42
CA THR A 86 13.06 5.54 12.63
C THR A 86 11.64 5.49 12.07
N ILE A 87 11.34 4.44 11.30
CA ILE A 87 9.98 4.04 10.95
C ILE A 87 9.74 2.66 11.53
N ALA A 88 8.67 2.51 12.30
CA ALA A 88 8.34 1.24 12.95
C ALA A 88 6.83 0.98 12.96
N GLY A 89 6.45 -0.28 13.15
CA GLY A 89 5.06 -0.70 13.32
C GLY A 89 4.93 -2.16 13.77
N PHE A 90 3.74 -2.52 14.23
CA PHE A 90 3.39 -3.86 14.69
C PHE A 90 2.49 -4.58 13.69
N GLU A 91 2.53 -5.91 13.65
CA GLU A 91 1.65 -6.70 12.79
C GLU A 91 0.18 -6.70 13.25
N ASP A 92 -0.06 -6.29 14.49
CA ASP A 92 -1.38 -6.18 15.10
C ASP A 92 -1.42 -4.98 16.06
N HIS A 93 -2.60 -4.66 16.57
CA HIS A 93 -2.80 -3.60 17.54
C HIS A 93 -2.03 -3.89 18.84
N TYR A 94 -1.40 -2.85 19.38
CA TYR A 94 -0.73 -2.89 20.67
C TYR A 94 -1.30 -1.81 21.62
N PRO A 95 -1.60 -2.15 22.89
CA PRO A 95 -1.46 -3.47 23.52
C PRO A 95 -2.47 -4.51 22.99
N THR A 96 -2.04 -5.78 22.90
CA THR A 96 -2.95 -6.90 22.64
C THR A 96 -3.80 -7.22 23.87
N ALA A 97 -4.89 -7.98 23.72
CA ALA A 97 -5.73 -8.40 24.85
C ALA A 97 -4.96 -9.20 25.94
N GLN A 98 -3.86 -9.83 25.55
CA GLN A 98 -2.97 -10.61 26.43
C GLN A 98 -1.80 -9.77 26.97
N GLY A 99 -1.69 -8.49 26.58
CA GLY A 99 -0.61 -7.58 26.98
C GLY A 99 0.73 -7.86 26.31
N THR A 100 0.82 -8.87 25.44
CA THR A 100 2.04 -9.20 24.70
C THR A 100 2.21 -8.29 23.49
N ALA A 101 3.43 -7.83 23.23
CA ALA A 101 3.73 -7.12 21.99
C ALA A 101 3.53 -8.06 20.78
N PRO A 102 2.89 -7.61 19.69
CA PRO A 102 2.90 -8.33 18.42
C PRO A 102 4.32 -8.38 17.83
N ASN A 103 4.46 -9.13 16.75
CA ASN A 103 5.62 -9.02 15.89
C ASN A 103 5.73 -7.59 15.35
N SER A 104 6.94 -7.14 15.03
CA SER A 104 7.19 -5.76 14.61
C SER A 104 8.20 -5.67 13.49
N VAL A 105 8.07 -4.61 12.70
CA VAL A 105 9.06 -4.19 11.71
C VAL A 105 9.58 -2.81 12.09
N ASP A 106 10.86 -2.57 11.84
CA ASP A 106 11.41 -1.23 11.88
C ASP A 106 12.57 -1.08 10.90
N PHE A 107 12.84 0.15 10.52
CA PHE A 107 14.12 0.52 9.95
C PHE A 107 14.56 1.90 10.42
N GLU A 108 15.88 2.04 10.52
CA GLU A 108 16.55 3.25 10.96
C GLU A 108 17.56 3.69 9.90
N ILE A 109 17.64 5.00 9.68
CA ILE A 109 18.68 5.63 8.88
C ILE A 109 19.39 6.64 9.77
N TRP A 110 20.72 6.54 9.81
CA TRP A 110 21.58 7.45 10.55
C TRP A 110 22.51 8.18 9.57
N ARG A 111 22.61 9.48 9.75
CA ARG A 111 23.50 10.40 9.04
C ARG A 111 24.09 11.35 10.08
N THR A 112 24.91 10.82 10.97
CA THR A 112 25.57 11.61 12.03
C THR A 112 26.30 12.83 11.44
N GLY A 113 25.92 14.05 11.87
CA GLY A 113 26.43 15.32 11.33
C GLY A 113 25.90 15.71 9.94
N GLY A 114 25.14 14.84 9.29
CA GLY A 114 24.52 15.04 7.98
C GLY A 114 23.06 15.50 8.05
N ASP A 115 22.32 15.22 6.98
CA ASP A 115 20.89 15.51 6.87
C ASP A 115 20.24 14.45 5.96
N ILE A 116 19.17 13.82 6.46
CA ILE A 116 18.40 12.80 5.75
C ILE A 116 17.34 13.52 4.91
N LYS A 117 17.48 13.41 3.59
CA LYS A 117 16.61 14.04 2.58
C LYS A 117 15.94 12.99 1.70
N ALA A 118 15.05 13.45 0.81
CA ALA A 118 14.57 12.62 -0.29
C ALA A 118 15.75 12.01 -1.08
N GLY A 119 15.66 10.72 -1.39
CA GLY A 119 16.77 9.95 -1.94
C GLY A 119 16.63 8.46 -1.68
N THR A 120 17.65 7.71 -2.09
CA THR A 120 17.73 6.26 -1.90
C THR A 120 18.85 5.93 -0.93
N TYR A 121 18.52 5.15 0.09
CA TYR A 121 19.40 4.68 1.15
C TYR A 121 19.39 3.16 1.12
N SER A 122 20.55 2.52 1.28
CA SER A 122 20.59 1.06 1.23
C SER A 122 21.69 0.48 2.10
N THR A 123 21.40 -0.63 2.77
CA THR A 123 22.45 -1.46 3.36
C THR A 123 23.18 -2.26 2.25
N PRO A 124 24.48 -2.54 2.41
CA PRO A 124 25.40 -2.03 3.44
C PRO A 124 26.03 -0.66 3.09
N THR A 125 25.62 -0.01 1.99
CA THR A 125 26.20 1.27 1.55
C THR A 125 26.06 2.37 2.60
N GLU A 126 24.92 2.42 3.28
CA GLU A 126 24.70 3.23 4.48
C GLU A 126 25.10 2.40 5.71
N PRO A 127 26.29 2.65 6.30
CA PRO A 127 26.89 1.74 7.28
C PRO A 127 26.14 1.70 8.62
N GLU A 128 25.45 2.79 8.96
CA GLU A 128 24.67 2.91 10.20
C GLU A 128 23.18 2.61 9.98
N MET A 129 22.75 2.35 8.74
CA MET A 129 21.38 1.97 8.44
C MET A 129 21.11 0.53 8.87
N VAL A 130 19.98 0.30 9.53
CA VAL A 130 19.54 -1.04 9.93
C VAL A 130 18.06 -1.21 9.67
N SER A 131 17.66 -2.41 9.26
CA SER A 131 16.25 -2.81 9.21
C SER A 131 16.09 -4.11 9.97
N ARG A 132 14.99 -4.25 10.69
CA ARG A 132 14.70 -5.37 11.58
C ARG A 132 13.26 -5.83 11.42
N TYR A 133 13.08 -7.12 11.62
CA TYR A 133 11.79 -7.74 11.84
C TYR A 133 11.89 -8.67 13.05
N ALA A 134 11.07 -8.41 14.06
CA ALA A 134 11.10 -9.10 15.33
C ALA A 134 9.84 -9.96 15.48
N VAL A 135 10.03 -11.26 15.66
CA VAL A 135 8.97 -12.24 15.90
C VAL A 135 8.92 -12.58 17.37
N GLN A 136 7.79 -12.33 18.02
CA GLN A 136 7.57 -12.63 19.42
C GLN A 136 7.12 -14.08 19.58
N THR A 137 7.79 -14.81 20.48
CA THR A 137 7.49 -16.22 20.77
C THR A 137 7.38 -16.43 22.28
N SER A 138 6.84 -17.58 22.70
CA SER A 138 6.83 -17.96 24.12
C SER A 138 8.23 -18.09 24.73
N ASN A 139 9.26 -18.26 23.90
CA ASN A 139 10.64 -18.49 24.32
C ASN A 139 11.53 -17.25 24.17
N GLY A 140 10.95 -16.09 23.85
CA GLY A 140 11.66 -14.84 23.58
C GLY A 140 11.45 -14.33 22.16
N THR A 141 12.28 -13.37 21.75
CA THR A 141 12.16 -12.69 20.45
C THR A 141 13.16 -13.23 19.44
N ILE A 142 12.69 -13.62 18.26
CA ILE A 142 13.53 -13.96 17.11
C ILE A 142 13.70 -12.71 16.26
N VAL A 143 14.93 -12.29 16.00
CA VAL A 143 15.22 -11.09 15.18
C VAL A 143 15.81 -11.47 13.83
N TYR A 144 15.28 -10.87 12.77
CA TYR A 144 15.84 -10.84 11.42
C TYR A 144 16.34 -9.43 11.16
N SER A 145 17.56 -9.27 10.66
CA SER A 145 18.18 -7.94 10.50
C SER A 145 19.08 -7.89 9.27
N THR A 146 19.29 -6.68 8.75
CA THR A 146 20.31 -6.38 7.71
C THR A 146 21.74 -6.39 8.25
N GLN A 147 21.92 -6.28 9.57
CA GLN A 147 23.25 -6.34 10.19
C GLN A 147 23.92 -7.70 9.98
N ALA A 148 23.14 -8.73 9.69
CA ALA A 148 23.63 -10.04 9.37
C ALA A 148 23.98 -10.10 7.86
N PHE A 149 25.21 -10.49 7.54
CA PHE A 149 25.63 -10.92 6.19
C PHE A 149 25.60 -9.88 5.05
N ASN A 150 25.61 -8.58 5.35
CA ASN A 150 25.56 -7.51 4.34
C ASN A 150 24.34 -7.63 3.40
N ASP A 151 23.22 -8.16 3.89
CA ASP A 151 21.99 -8.24 3.12
C ASP A 151 21.53 -6.83 2.71
N ILE A 152 21.01 -6.72 1.48
CA ILE A 152 20.59 -5.44 0.90
C ILE A 152 19.16 -5.14 1.33
N PHE A 153 18.97 -3.97 1.93
CA PHE A 153 17.68 -3.37 2.19
C PHE A 153 17.70 -1.93 1.75
N THR A 154 16.78 -1.58 0.87
CA THR A 154 16.72 -0.28 0.21
C THR A 154 15.49 0.46 0.70
N VAL A 155 15.68 1.71 1.12
CA VAL A 155 14.62 2.68 1.44
C VAL A 155 14.74 3.83 0.45
N LYS A 156 13.65 4.11 -0.25
CA LYS A 156 13.51 5.29 -1.11
C LYS A 156 12.57 6.28 -0.43
N ILE A 157 13.11 7.41 -0.02
CA ILE A 157 12.36 8.53 0.55
C ILE A 157 11.97 9.46 -0.60
N GLU A 158 10.66 9.65 -0.79
CA GLU A 158 10.11 10.58 -1.79
C GLU A 158 10.00 11.99 -1.22
N SER A 159 9.57 12.11 0.03
CA SER A 159 9.51 13.38 0.76
C SER A 159 9.74 13.13 2.25
N ILE A 160 10.40 14.08 2.91
CA ILE A 160 10.62 14.09 4.36
C ILE A 160 10.62 15.53 4.87
N SER A 161 9.90 15.76 5.97
CA SER A 161 9.87 17.04 6.69
C SER A 161 9.25 16.84 8.08
N LYS A 162 9.12 17.91 8.86
CA LYS A 162 8.34 17.92 10.11
C LYS A 162 6.82 17.76 9.90
N ASN A 163 6.34 17.72 8.65
CA ASN A 163 4.95 17.37 8.32
C ASN A 163 4.76 15.86 8.08
N GLY A 164 5.85 15.10 7.93
CA GLY A 164 5.78 13.67 7.67
C GLY A 164 6.78 13.17 6.63
N ILE A 165 6.67 11.89 6.33
CA ILE A 165 7.56 11.15 5.43
C ILE A 165 6.76 10.22 4.51
N LYS A 166 7.22 10.08 3.27
CA LYS A 166 6.63 9.18 2.28
C LYS A 166 7.71 8.45 1.51
N GLY A 167 7.47 7.18 1.20
CA GLY A 167 8.42 6.39 0.43
C GLY A 167 8.08 4.92 0.26
N THR A 168 9.08 4.19 -0.21
CA THR A 168 9.03 2.75 -0.45
C THR A 168 10.25 2.05 0.13
N PHE A 169 10.12 0.76 0.42
CA PHE A 169 11.25 -0.06 0.86
C PHE A 169 11.13 -1.50 0.38
N SER A 170 12.27 -2.17 0.29
CA SER A 170 12.35 -3.59 -0.07
C SER A 170 13.74 -4.12 0.26
N GLY A 171 13.87 -5.42 0.48
CA GLY A 171 15.16 -6.04 0.68
C GLY A 171 15.08 -7.37 1.38
N LYS A 172 16.16 -7.71 2.06
CA LYS A 172 16.33 -8.99 2.75
C LYS A 172 16.73 -8.78 4.20
N LEU A 173 16.08 -9.51 5.09
CA LEU A 173 16.41 -9.56 6.51
C LEU A 173 16.79 -10.98 6.88
N ARG A 174 17.85 -11.17 7.68
CA ARG A 174 18.31 -12.51 8.03
C ARG A 174 18.50 -12.66 9.53
N ASN A 175 18.09 -13.82 10.04
CA ASN A 175 18.38 -14.20 11.40
C ASN A 175 19.83 -14.70 11.51
N LEU A 176 20.58 -14.12 12.45
CA LEU A 176 22.01 -14.40 12.60
C LEU A 176 22.29 -15.86 12.96
N GLU A 177 21.48 -16.45 13.83
CA GLU A 177 21.70 -17.79 14.37
C GLU A 177 21.34 -18.90 13.37
N SER A 178 20.19 -18.78 12.71
CA SER A 178 19.66 -19.80 11.81
C SER A 178 20.03 -19.60 10.34
N GLY A 179 20.50 -18.41 9.97
CA GLY A 179 20.74 -18.03 8.56
C GLY A 179 19.48 -17.92 7.70
N LYS A 180 18.28 -18.15 8.27
CA LYS A 180 16.99 -18.01 7.57
C LYS A 180 16.75 -16.56 7.20
N ALA A 181 16.26 -16.34 5.99
CA ALA A 181 15.96 -15.02 5.45
C ALA A 181 14.45 -14.77 5.33
N ILE A 182 14.08 -13.51 5.43
CA ILE A 182 12.78 -12.96 5.06
C ILE A 182 13.02 -12.00 3.88
N GLU A 183 12.30 -12.24 2.80
CA GLU A 183 12.22 -11.31 1.67
C GLU A 183 11.14 -10.26 1.99
N VAL A 184 11.51 -9.00 1.88
CA VAL A 184 10.63 -7.84 2.06
C VAL A 184 10.41 -7.21 0.69
N THR A 185 9.18 -7.23 0.19
CA THR A 185 8.83 -6.64 -1.10
C THR A 185 7.64 -5.70 -0.96
N GLU A 186 7.43 -4.84 -1.96
CA GLU A 186 6.26 -3.95 -2.05
C GLU A 186 6.05 -3.06 -0.80
N GLY A 187 7.14 -2.77 -0.07
CA GLY A 187 7.10 -1.93 1.11
C GLY A 187 6.79 -0.48 0.74
N SER A 188 5.85 0.14 1.45
CA SER A 188 5.52 1.55 1.28
C SER A 188 5.00 2.16 2.57
N PHE A 189 5.25 3.47 2.72
CA PHE A 189 4.84 4.23 3.89
C PHE A 189 4.45 5.65 3.50
N ASN A 190 3.50 6.19 4.27
CA ASN A 190 3.16 7.60 4.35
C ASN A 190 2.80 7.86 5.81
N LEU A 191 3.60 8.63 6.54
CA LEU A 191 3.45 8.79 7.98
C LEU A 191 3.60 10.26 8.39
N PRO A 192 2.79 10.76 9.33
CA PRO A 192 3.03 12.05 9.96
C PRO A 192 4.27 11.98 10.86
N TYR A 193 4.82 13.14 11.23
CA TYR A 193 5.97 13.21 12.11
C TYR A 193 5.53 13.11 13.57
N GLU A 194 6.15 12.19 14.33
CA GLU A 194 5.95 11.95 15.77
C GLU A 194 4.56 11.45 16.22
N ASP A 195 3.54 11.44 15.35
CA ASP A 195 2.24 10.85 15.69
C ASP A 195 2.22 9.33 15.50
N ILE A 196 1.50 8.63 16.39
CA ILE A 196 1.25 7.19 16.27
C ILE A 196 -0.04 6.99 15.48
N ILE A 197 0.04 6.21 14.41
CA ILE A 197 -1.09 5.90 13.53
C ILE A 197 -1.52 4.45 13.71
N ASN A 198 -2.83 4.24 13.82
CA ASN A 198 -3.47 2.94 13.73
C ASN A 198 -4.35 2.96 12.47
N PRO A 199 -3.85 2.46 11.33
CA PRO A 199 -4.57 2.46 10.06
C PRO A 199 -5.82 1.57 10.07
#